data_AF-A0A8C6G4S1-F1
#
_entry.id   AF-A0A8C6G4S1-F1
#
_cell.length_a   1.000
_cell.length_b   1.000
_cell.length_c   1.000
_cell.angle_alpha   90.00
_cell.angle_beta   90.00
_cell.angle_gamma   90.00
#
_symmetry.space_group_name_H-M   'P 1'
#
loop_
_entity.id
_entity.type
_entity.pdbx_description
1 polymer ?
#
loop_
_entity_poly.entity_id
_entity_poly.type
_entity_poly.pdbx_seq_one_letter_code
_entity_poly.pdbx_strand_id
1 'polypeptide(L)'
;MISVLDMTLTETHTSFQNKSKSLVSRGALSVISEDGPKGQDPGSGDVSQCQQPQELSGATGVEPTESEEEPPHQMDDLSASLDDLNVTSLPEASAVRPNQDYNLVNSLLNLTRSPDGRIAVKACEGLMLLVSLPEPAAAKCLAQSTCLCELLTGRLTSLYKALPQSVDPLDIETVEAVNWGLDSYSHKEDASAFPGKRALISFLSWFDYCDQLIKEAQKTAAVALAKAIHERFFVGVMEPQLMQTSEMGILTSTALLHRIVRQVTSDVLLQEMVVFILGEQREPETLSEISRHPLRHRLIEHCDHISDEISIMTLRMFEHLLQKPNEHILYNLVLRNLEERNYTENKPSCPEDKDVVENGLIAGAVDLEEDPLFTDISPDNALPNQEWICSPRTSPDHPKNDGKTEVHKVVNSFLCLVPDEAKSSYHVEGTGYDTYLRDAHRQFRDYCAVCSRWEWPGAPKPLEKCDLEAAFFEGHFLKVLFDRMGRILDQPYDVNLQVTSVLSRLSLFPHPHTHEYLLDPYVNLASGCRSLFSVIVRVVGDLMVRIQRIQDFTPKLLLVRKRLLGLEPEGPIVDHITLLEGVIVLEEFCKELAAIAFVKYHASATP
;
A
#
# COMPACT_ATOMS: atom_id res chain seq x y z
N MET A 1 -14.36 -18.83 -5.24
CA MET A 1 -13.76 -19.67 -4.17
C MET A 1 -12.44 -19.01 -3.81
N ILE A 2 -12.37 -18.38 -2.64
CA ILE A 2 -11.56 -17.17 -2.46
C ILE A 2 -10.99 -17.13 -1.02
N SER A 3 -9.66 -17.09 -0.87
CA SER A 3 -8.98 -16.75 0.39
C SER A 3 -9.03 -15.23 0.66
N VAL A 4 -8.60 -14.74 1.83
CA VAL A 4 -8.52 -13.29 2.11
C VAL A 4 -7.64 -12.54 1.08
N LEU A 5 -6.52 -13.13 0.64
CA LEU A 5 -5.71 -12.55 -0.44
C LEU A 5 -6.36 -12.72 -1.82
N ASP A 6 -7.02 -13.83 -2.11
CA ASP A 6 -7.77 -13.93 -3.37
C ASP A 6 -8.97 -12.97 -3.38
N MET A 7 -9.49 -12.55 -2.21
CA MET A 7 -10.57 -11.57 -2.09
C MET A 7 -10.03 -10.22 -2.51
N THR A 8 -8.87 -9.77 -2.00
CA THR A 8 -8.25 -8.54 -2.52
C THR A 8 -7.89 -8.63 -4.02
N LEU A 9 -7.50 -9.80 -4.54
CA LEU A 9 -7.21 -10.02 -5.98
C LEU A 9 -8.46 -10.10 -6.87
N THR A 10 -9.60 -10.57 -6.36
CA THR A 10 -10.85 -10.63 -7.12
C THR A 10 -11.67 -9.34 -6.97
N GLU A 11 -11.56 -8.66 -5.84
CA GLU A 11 -12.26 -7.40 -5.55
C GLU A 11 -11.58 -6.18 -6.14
N THR A 12 -10.25 -6.17 -6.30
CA THR A 12 -9.62 -5.25 -7.26
C THR A 12 -10.28 -5.44 -8.64
N HIS A 13 -10.42 -6.69 -9.10
CA HIS A 13 -10.98 -6.99 -10.42
C HIS A 13 -12.50 -6.72 -10.57
N THR A 14 -13.31 -6.84 -9.50
CA THR A 14 -14.77 -6.60 -9.54
C THR A 14 -15.16 -5.19 -9.10
N SER A 15 -14.41 -4.52 -8.21
CA SER A 15 -14.64 -3.13 -7.85
C SER A 15 -14.45 -2.21 -9.06
N PHE A 16 -13.41 -2.44 -9.89
CA PHE A 16 -13.28 -1.78 -11.19
C PHE A 16 -14.52 -1.99 -12.08
N GLN A 17 -15.06 -3.21 -12.17
CA GLN A 17 -16.27 -3.47 -12.97
C GLN A 17 -17.54 -2.83 -12.40
N ASN A 18 -17.69 -2.75 -11.08
CA ASN A 18 -18.91 -2.26 -10.45
C ASN A 18 -18.92 -0.74 -10.33
N LYS A 19 -17.79 -0.07 -10.05
CA LYS A 19 -17.66 1.38 -10.23
C LYS A 19 -17.91 1.78 -11.70
N SER A 20 -17.35 1.04 -12.66
CA SER A 20 -17.60 1.23 -14.10
C SER A 20 -19.10 1.18 -14.46
N LYS A 21 -19.81 0.12 -14.06
CA LYS A 21 -21.27 -0.02 -14.31
C LYS A 21 -22.07 1.10 -13.63
N SER A 22 -21.75 1.44 -12.39
CA SER A 22 -22.43 2.48 -11.60
C SER A 22 -22.32 3.87 -12.25
N LEU A 23 -21.14 4.22 -12.78
CA LEU A 23 -20.92 5.47 -13.52
C LEU A 23 -21.72 5.52 -14.83
N VAL A 24 -21.75 4.43 -15.61
CA VAL A 24 -22.55 4.34 -16.84
C VAL A 24 -24.05 4.45 -16.54
N SER A 25 -24.55 3.80 -15.49
CA SER A 25 -25.97 3.90 -15.10
C SER A 25 -26.36 5.28 -14.55
N ARG A 26 -25.49 5.97 -13.80
CA ARG A 26 -25.76 7.34 -13.33
C ARG A 26 -25.75 8.38 -14.45
N GLY A 27 -24.95 8.18 -15.51
CA GLY A 27 -24.94 9.07 -16.67
C GLY A 27 -26.19 8.99 -17.57
N ALA A 28 -27.05 7.98 -17.40
CA ALA A 28 -28.16 7.68 -18.32
C ALA A 28 -29.56 8.01 -17.77
N LEU A 29 -29.69 8.45 -16.51
CA LEU A 29 -30.96 8.48 -15.77
C LEU A 29 -31.42 9.88 -15.31
N SER A 30 -30.89 10.96 -15.90
CA SER A 30 -31.19 12.34 -15.48
C SER A 30 -31.85 13.22 -16.56
N VAL A 31 -32.69 12.66 -17.44
CA VAL A 31 -33.59 13.40 -18.35
C VAL A 31 -34.92 12.64 -18.48
N ILE A 32 -36.02 13.38 -18.73
CA ILE A 32 -37.41 12.91 -18.97
C ILE A 32 -38.18 12.49 -17.71
N SER A 33 -39.08 13.36 -17.25
CA SER A 33 -40.48 13.03 -16.89
C SER A 33 -41.26 14.25 -16.37
N GLU A 34 -42.11 14.86 -17.19
CA GLU A 34 -43.41 15.47 -16.81
C GLU A 34 -44.33 15.52 -18.07
N ASP A 35 -45.62 15.27 -17.88
CA ASP A 35 -46.68 15.16 -18.92
C ASP A 35 -48.05 15.33 -18.21
N GLY A 36 -49.07 16.04 -18.70
CA GLY A 36 -49.27 16.80 -19.94
C GLY A 36 -50.36 17.88 -19.69
N PRO A 37 -51.56 17.87 -20.32
CA PRO A 37 -51.99 17.10 -21.50
C PRO A 37 -52.96 17.84 -22.49
N LYS A 38 -53.32 17.18 -23.61
CA LYS A 38 -54.50 17.41 -24.52
C LYS A 38 -54.54 18.68 -25.41
N GLY A 39 -54.75 18.49 -26.73
CA GLY A 39 -55.58 19.44 -27.51
C GLY A 39 -55.43 19.51 -29.05
N GLN A 40 -56.11 18.62 -29.80
CA GLN A 40 -56.69 18.82 -31.16
C GLN A 40 -55.80 19.01 -32.42
N ASP A 41 -56.10 18.16 -33.41
CA ASP A 41 -55.83 18.17 -34.87
C ASP A 41 -56.46 19.37 -35.66
N PRO A 42 -56.28 19.50 -37.01
CA PRO A 42 -55.24 18.97 -37.94
C PRO A 42 -54.68 20.03 -38.93
N GLY A 43 -53.76 19.66 -39.84
CA GLY A 43 -53.40 20.52 -41.00
C GLY A 43 -52.52 19.89 -42.09
N SER A 44 -53.04 19.79 -43.32
CA SER A 44 -52.38 19.48 -44.61
C SER A 44 -51.13 20.34 -44.89
N GLY A 45 -50.13 19.93 -45.70
CA GLY A 45 -49.91 18.72 -46.52
C GLY A 45 -49.03 19.05 -47.76
N ASP A 46 -48.54 18.03 -48.48
CA ASP A 46 -47.82 18.09 -49.80
C ASP A 46 -46.55 18.97 -49.93
N VAL A 47 -45.57 18.77 -50.84
CA VAL A 47 -44.92 17.66 -51.59
C VAL A 47 -43.97 18.33 -52.62
N SER A 48 -42.95 17.62 -53.13
CA SER A 48 -42.09 17.96 -54.32
C SER A 48 -40.98 19.03 -54.24
N GLN A 49 -39.74 18.53 -54.05
CA GLN A 49 -38.63 18.45 -55.04
C GLN A 49 -38.18 19.64 -55.94
N CYS A 50 -36.84 19.68 -56.15
CA CYS A 50 -36.05 20.32 -57.23
C CYS A 50 -35.95 21.86 -57.23
N GLN A 51 -34.78 22.50 -57.39
CA GLN A 51 -33.86 22.55 -58.57
C GLN A 51 -34.58 23.12 -59.83
N GLN A 52 -34.07 24.11 -60.57
CA GLN A 52 -32.67 24.59 -60.72
C GLN A 52 -32.57 26.16 -60.93
N PRO A 53 -31.77 26.83 -61.81
CA PRO A 53 -31.08 28.08 -61.39
C PRO A 53 -31.27 29.36 -62.27
N GLN A 54 -30.52 30.43 -61.89
CA GLN A 54 -29.83 31.42 -62.76
C GLN A 54 -30.44 32.83 -63.02
N GLU A 55 -29.54 33.80 -63.21
CA GLU A 55 -29.61 35.12 -63.91
C GLU A 55 -30.08 36.44 -63.22
N LEU A 56 -29.06 37.28 -62.92
CA LEU A 56 -28.82 38.68 -63.37
C LEU A 56 -29.71 39.89 -62.99
N SER A 57 -29.02 40.91 -62.43
CA SER A 57 -29.26 42.39 -62.51
C SER A 57 -30.55 43.00 -61.92
N GLY A 58 -30.57 44.22 -61.34
CA GLY A 58 -29.51 45.24 -61.12
C GLY A 58 -29.90 46.63 -61.66
N ALA A 59 -29.35 47.77 -61.20
CA ALA A 59 -28.53 48.12 -60.02
C ALA A 59 -28.40 49.67 -59.92
N THR A 60 -28.23 50.27 -58.72
CA THR A 60 -28.00 51.73 -58.56
C THR A 60 -27.12 52.13 -57.37
N GLY A 61 -25.90 52.63 -57.67
CA GLY A 61 -25.21 53.84 -57.15
C GLY A 61 -25.13 54.20 -55.64
N VAL A 62 -24.12 54.96 -55.18
CA VAL A 62 -22.96 55.58 -55.88
C VAL A 62 -21.72 55.60 -54.94
N GLU A 63 -20.55 55.54 -55.56
CA GLU A 63 -19.16 55.70 -55.07
C GLU A 63 -18.84 57.15 -54.53
N PRO A 64 -17.60 57.55 -54.10
CA PRO A 64 -16.28 57.10 -54.60
C PRO A 64 -15.08 56.94 -53.61
N THR A 65 -14.10 56.14 -54.06
CA THR A 65 -12.59 56.26 -54.07
C THR A 65 -11.81 56.84 -52.86
N GLU A 66 -10.47 56.73 -52.67
CA GLU A 66 -9.23 56.27 -53.36
C GLU A 66 -8.20 55.98 -52.21
N SER A 67 -7.05 55.27 -52.25
CA SER A 67 -6.19 54.48 -53.18
C SER A 67 -5.53 53.33 -52.33
N GLU A 68 -4.56 52.44 -52.66
CA GLU A 68 -3.41 52.31 -53.61
C GLU A 68 -2.19 53.23 -53.27
N GLU A 69 -0.90 52.86 -53.40
CA GLU A 69 -0.18 51.81 -54.19
C GLU A 69 1.11 51.29 -53.46
N GLU A 70 1.99 50.49 -54.11
CA GLU A 70 3.18 49.80 -53.53
C GLU A 70 4.58 50.49 -53.77
N PRO A 71 5.76 49.80 -53.95
CA PRO A 71 6.65 49.33 -52.87
C PRO A 71 8.03 50.07 -52.67
N PRO A 72 9.24 49.50 -52.87
CA PRO A 72 10.24 49.36 -51.77
C PRO A 72 11.61 50.06 -52.01
N HIS A 73 12.54 50.09 -51.02
CA HIS A 73 14.01 49.91 -51.22
C HIS A 73 14.88 49.95 -49.93
N GLN A 74 15.89 49.06 -49.90
CA GLN A 74 17.29 49.15 -49.38
C GLN A 74 17.67 49.42 -47.88
N MET A 75 18.73 48.69 -47.50
CA MET A 75 19.85 48.90 -46.54
C MET A 75 20.04 50.31 -45.94
N ASP A 76 20.55 50.49 -44.70
CA ASP A 76 21.84 49.93 -44.21
C ASP A 76 21.96 49.82 -42.65
N ASP A 77 23.15 49.44 -42.16
CA ASP A 77 23.54 49.28 -40.73
C ASP A 77 23.27 50.49 -39.79
N LEU A 78 23.05 50.21 -38.49
CA LEU A 78 24.02 50.55 -37.41
C LEU A 78 23.62 50.01 -36.02
N SER A 79 24.61 49.93 -35.12
CA SER A 79 24.54 49.24 -33.81
C SER A 79 24.71 50.18 -32.60
N ALA A 80 24.44 49.61 -31.40
CA ALA A 80 24.49 50.25 -30.07
C ALA A 80 23.33 51.24 -29.78
N SER A 81 22.90 51.49 -28.53
CA SER A 81 23.37 51.01 -27.22
C SER A 81 22.21 51.07 -26.20
N LEU A 82 22.21 50.20 -25.18
CA LEU A 82 22.19 50.56 -23.75
C LEU A 82 21.86 49.36 -22.85
N ASP A 83 22.78 49.02 -21.96
CA ASP A 83 22.50 48.21 -20.77
C ASP A 83 21.72 49.04 -19.73
N ASP A 84 20.83 48.40 -18.97
CA ASP A 84 20.76 48.66 -17.52
C ASP A 84 20.02 47.54 -16.77
N LEU A 85 20.74 46.80 -15.92
CA LEU A 85 20.49 46.69 -14.47
C LEU A 85 21.40 45.63 -13.84
N ASN A 86 22.06 45.99 -12.74
CA ASN A 86 23.15 45.25 -12.13
C ASN A 86 22.75 44.65 -10.77
N VAL A 87 23.13 43.40 -10.49
CA VAL A 87 22.98 42.75 -9.18
C VAL A 87 24.31 42.13 -8.75
N THR A 88 24.75 42.50 -7.55
CA THR A 88 26.13 42.35 -7.08
C THR A 88 26.52 40.91 -6.76
N SER A 89 27.67 40.46 -7.28
CA SER A 89 28.32 39.20 -6.90
C SER A 89 29.41 39.38 -5.83
N LEU A 90 29.68 38.32 -5.08
CA LEU A 90 30.86 38.16 -4.21
C LEU A 90 31.81 37.12 -4.82
N PRO A 91 33.14 37.20 -4.53
CA PRO A 91 34.15 36.74 -5.48
C PRO A 91 34.31 35.21 -5.60
N GLU A 92 34.65 34.78 -6.81
CA GLU A 92 34.90 33.40 -7.17
C GLU A 92 36.18 32.84 -6.53
N ALA A 93 36.09 31.66 -5.91
CA ALA A 93 37.22 30.76 -5.75
C ALA A 93 37.33 29.87 -7.00
N SER A 94 37.94 30.38 -8.07
CA SER A 94 37.95 29.78 -9.41
C SER A 94 38.84 28.53 -9.52
N ALA A 95 38.36 27.42 -8.95
CA ALA A 95 38.89 26.09 -9.18
C ALA A 95 38.63 25.66 -10.64
N VAL A 96 39.57 25.96 -11.54
CA VAL A 96 39.49 25.68 -12.98
C VAL A 96 39.21 24.20 -13.23
N ARG A 97 37.99 23.89 -13.66
CA ARG A 97 37.62 22.58 -14.21
C ARG A 97 38.06 22.57 -15.69
N PRO A 98 38.78 21.56 -16.18
CA PRO A 98 39.08 21.46 -17.61
C PRO A 98 37.79 21.13 -18.37
N ASN A 99 37.41 21.97 -19.33
CA ASN A 99 36.31 21.68 -20.26
C ASN A 99 36.70 20.52 -21.17
N GLN A 100 36.34 19.31 -20.77
CA GLN A 100 36.15 18.20 -21.69
C GLN A 100 34.67 18.22 -22.09
N ASP A 101 34.36 18.79 -23.24
CA ASP A 101 32.98 18.81 -23.75
C ASP A 101 32.57 17.39 -24.15
N TYR A 102 31.75 16.76 -23.31
CA TYR A 102 31.24 15.39 -23.50
C TYR A 102 30.16 15.33 -24.58
N ASN A 103 30.56 15.69 -25.81
CA ASN A 103 29.69 15.91 -26.96
C ASN A 103 28.75 14.73 -27.22
N LEU A 104 29.21 13.48 -27.11
CA LEU A 104 28.35 12.30 -27.27
C LEU A 104 27.23 12.23 -26.22
N VAL A 105 27.57 12.40 -24.94
CA VAL A 105 26.60 12.36 -23.83
C VAL A 105 25.59 13.51 -23.96
N ASN A 106 26.08 14.72 -24.24
CA ASN A 106 25.25 15.91 -24.43
C ASN A 106 24.33 15.78 -25.67
N SER A 107 24.83 15.25 -26.79
CA SER A 107 24.02 14.96 -27.98
C SER A 107 22.93 13.93 -27.70
N LEU A 108 23.26 12.81 -27.05
CA LEU A 108 22.27 11.79 -26.69
C LEU A 108 21.22 12.35 -25.72
N LEU A 109 21.64 13.09 -24.68
CA LEU A 109 20.73 13.74 -23.73
C LEU A 109 19.72 14.67 -24.43
N ASN A 110 20.18 15.47 -25.39
CA ASN A 110 19.30 16.30 -26.22
C ASN A 110 18.36 15.45 -27.11
N LEU A 111 18.88 14.40 -27.74
CA LEU A 111 18.09 13.50 -28.59
C LEU A 111 17.02 12.70 -27.81
N THR A 112 17.17 12.46 -26.50
CA THR A 112 16.08 11.86 -25.69
C THR A 112 14.79 12.70 -25.73
N ARG A 113 14.90 14.01 -25.98
CA ARG A 113 13.77 14.96 -26.08
C ARG A 113 13.20 15.08 -27.50
N SER A 114 13.64 14.23 -28.44
CA SER A 114 13.11 14.18 -29.79
C SER A 114 11.58 13.96 -29.82
N PRO A 115 10.82 14.66 -30.69
CA PRO A 115 9.40 14.37 -30.93
C PRO A 115 9.19 13.06 -31.71
N ASP A 116 10.19 12.58 -32.46
CA ASP A 116 10.20 11.20 -32.94
C ASP A 116 10.66 10.29 -31.79
N GLY A 117 9.72 9.49 -31.28
CA GLY A 117 9.95 8.51 -30.22
C GLY A 117 10.98 7.45 -30.57
N ARG A 118 11.20 7.12 -31.86
CA ARG A 118 12.23 6.17 -32.28
C ARG A 118 13.63 6.73 -32.03
N ILE A 119 13.82 8.01 -32.36
CA ILE A 119 15.08 8.73 -32.09
C ILE A 119 15.27 8.87 -30.57
N ALA A 120 14.22 9.20 -29.82
CA ALA A 120 14.29 9.28 -28.36
C ALA A 120 14.68 7.94 -27.72
N VAL A 121 14.08 6.83 -28.14
CA VAL A 121 14.42 5.47 -27.67
C VAL A 121 15.86 5.10 -28.05
N LYS A 122 16.32 5.38 -29.28
CA LYS A 122 17.73 5.13 -29.64
C LYS A 122 18.73 6.00 -28.89
N ALA A 123 18.34 7.21 -28.49
CA ALA A 123 19.14 8.03 -27.59
C ALA A 123 19.20 7.45 -26.16
N CYS A 124 18.08 6.94 -25.64
CA CYS A 124 18.01 6.24 -24.36
C CYS A 124 18.84 4.94 -24.35
N GLU A 125 18.74 4.09 -25.39
CA GLU A 125 19.62 2.93 -25.58
C GLU A 125 21.10 3.33 -25.58
N GLY A 126 21.46 4.41 -26.27
CA GLY A 126 22.82 4.94 -26.31
C GLY A 126 23.34 5.41 -24.96
N LEU A 127 22.50 6.08 -24.14
CA LEU A 127 22.87 6.46 -22.77
C LEU A 127 23.01 5.25 -21.85
N MET A 128 22.15 4.25 -21.99
CA MET A 128 22.21 3.00 -21.24
C MET A 128 23.56 2.28 -21.49
N LEU A 129 23.95 2.12 -22.75
CA LEU A 129 25.27 1.57 -23.11
C LEU A 129 26.46 2.36 -22.52
N LEU A 130 26.32 3.67 -22.31
CA LEU A 130 27.38 4.50 -21.72
C LEU A 130 27.46 4.38 -20.19
N VAL A 131 26.33 4.27 -19.47
CA VAL A 131 26.37 4.06 -18.01
C VAL A 131 26.79 2.64 -17.63
N SER A 132 26.56 1.65 -18.51
CA SER A 132 26.99 0.26 -18.33
C SER A 132 28.48 0.01 -18.61
N LEU A 133 29.25 1.04 -18.99
CA LEU A 133 30.70 0.88 -19.18
C LEU A 133 31.38 0.46 -17.85
N PRO A 134 32.18 -0.61 -17.83
CA PRO A 134 32.77 -1.14 -16.60
C PRO A 134 33.90 -0.27 -16.00
N GLU A 135 34.18 0.89 -16.61
CA GLU A 135 35.27 1.77 -16.22
C GLU A 135 34.84 2.80 -15.15
N PRO A 136 35.43 2.78 -13.93
CA PRO A 136 35.05 3.72 -12.86
C PRO A 136 35.32 5.20 -13.20
N ALA A 137 36.28 5.47 -14.09
CA ALA A 137 36.58 6.82 -14.56
C ALA A 137 35.44 7.36 -15.45
N ALA A 138 34.93 6.56 -16.39
CA ALA A 138 33.78 6.92 -17.22
C ALA A 138 32.53 7.15 -16.37
N ALA A 139 32.25 6.27 -15.41
CA ALA A 139 31.12 6.42 -14.49
C ALA A 139 31.21 7.69 -13.62
N LYS A 140 32.42 8.02 -13.11
CA LYS A 140 32.66 9.26 -12.37
C LYS A 140 32.48 10.50 -13.27
N CYS A 141 32.94 10.44 -14.53
CA CYS A 141 32.73 11.48 -15.53
C CYS A 141 31.22 11.71 -15.77
N LEU A 142 30.45 10.65 -16.03
CA LEU A 142 29.01 10.73 -16.27
C LEU A 142 28.29 11.38 -15.08
N ALA A 143 28.64 10.98 -13.85
CA ALA A 143 28.03 11.47 -12.63
C ALA A 143 28.44 12.91 -12.21
N GLN A 144 29.66 13.34 -12.51
CA GLN A 144 30.25 14.58 -11.95
C GLN A 144 30.66 15.63 -12.99
N SER A 145 30.62 15.29 -14.28
CA SER A 145 31.11 16.13 -15.38
C SER A 145 30.13 16.21 -16.55
N THR A 146 28.92 15.66 -16.42
CA THR A 146 27.83 15.81 -17.38
C THR A 146 26.52 16.16 -16.66
N CYS A 147 25.56 16.79 -17.35
CA CYS A 147 24.25 17.11 -16.78
C CYS A 147 23.26 15.92 -16.81
N LEU A 148 23.73 14.66 -16.92
CA LEU A 148 22.88 13.47 -17.02
C LEU A 148 21.84 13.39 -15.89
N CYS A 149 22.30 13.45 -14.63
CA CYS A 149 21.44 13.41 -13.45
C CYS A 149 20.41 14.55 -13.44
N GLU A 150 20.80 15.73 -13.91
CA GLU A 150 19.99 16.96 -13.88
C GLU A 150 18.88 16.97 -14.94
N LEU A 151 19.21 16.53 -16.16
CA LEU A 151 18.27 16.48 -17.26
C LEU A 151 17.29 15.31 -17.12
N LEU A 152 17.72 14.20 -16.50
CA LEU A 152 16.90 13.05 -16.16
C LEU A 152 15.85 13.39 -15.10
N THR A 153 16.30 13.95 -13.97
CA THR A 153 15.43 14.38 -12.86
C THR A 153 14.52 15.54 -13.26
N GLY A 154 15.05 16.51 -14.01
CA GLY A 154 14.27 17.62 -14.56
C GLY A 154 13.15 17.15 -15.50
N ARG A 155 13.39 16.13 -16.33
CA ARG A 155 12.34 15.53 -17.18
C ARG A 155 11.32 14.74 -16.36
N LEU A 156 11.76 13.95 -15.38
CA LEU A 156 10.85 13.21 -14.48
C LEU A 156 9.90 14.17 -13.74
N THR A 157 10.46 15.23 -13.15
CA THR A 157 9.71 16.31 -12.50
C THR A 157 8.78 17.05 -13.47
N SER A 158 9.21 17.30 -14.71
CA SER A 158 8.36 17.93 -15.73
C SER A 158 7.19 17.05 -16.17
N LEU A 159 7.36 15.73 -16.21
CA LEU A 159 6.30 14.79 -16.56
C LEU A 159 5.31 14.61 -15.40
N TYR A 160 5.80 14.53 -14.16
CA TYR A 160 4.95 14.52 -12.96
C TYR A 160 4.10 15.80 -12.87
N LYS A 161 4.69 16.97 -13.12
CA LYS A 161 3.97 18.26 -13.13
C LYS A 161 3.02 18.44 -14.32
N ALA A 162 3.05 17.54 -15.30
CA ALA A 162 2.11 17.49 -16.42
C ALA A 162 0.95 16.51 -16.21
N LEU A 163 0.90 15.80 -15.07
CA LEU A 163 -0.25 14.99 -14.67
C LEU A 163 -1.44 15.93 -14.33
N PRO A 164 -2.65 15.71 -14.88
CA PRO A 164 -3.82 16.50 -14.49
C PRO A 164 -4.16 16.33 -13.01
N GLN A 165 -4.59 17.41 -12.37
CA GLN A 165 -5.07 17.39 -10.98
C GLN A 165 -6.42 16.62 -10.80
N SER A 166 -7.01 16.18 -11.91
CA SER A 166 -8.30 15.47 -11.97
C SER A 166 -8.17 14.00 -12.40
N VAL A 167 -6.98 13.39 -12.30
CA VAL A 167 -6.83 11.94 -12.55
C VAL A 167 -7.39 11.18 -11.35
N ASP A 168 -8.34 10.27 -11.62
CA ASP A 168 -8.91 9.39 -10.59
C ASP A 168 -7.83 8.43 -10.03
N PRO A 169 -7.66 8.33 -8.71
CA PRO A 169 -6.78 7.33 -8.09
C PRO A 169 -7.07 5.89 -8.54
N LEU A 170 -8.32 5.57 -8.87
CA LEU A 170 -8.73 4.29 -9.44
C LEU A 170 -8.16 4.10 -10.86
N ASP A 171 -8.22 5.13 -11.70
CA ASP A 171 -7.59 5.12 -13.03
C ASP A 171 -6.07 4.93 -12.90
N ILE A 172 -5.44 5.53 -11.88
CA ILE A 172 -4.03 5.30 -11.55
C ILE A 172 -3.76 3.83 -11.22
N GLU A 173 -4.65 3.11 -10.53
CA GLU A 173 -4.50 1.66 -10.28
C GLU A 173 -4.77 0.77 -11.52
N THR A 174 -5.58 1.19 -12.50
CA THR A 174 -5.94 0.33 -13.67
C THR A 174 -4.83 0.13 -14.70
N VAL A 175 -3.95 1.11 -14.93
CA VAL A 175 -2.95 1.08 -16.03
C VAL A 175 -2.08 -0.19 -15.97
N GLU A 176 -1.90 -0.87 -17.10
CA GLU A 176 -1.05 -2.06 -17.18
C GLU A 176 0.44 -1.75 -16.89
N ALA A 177 1.29 -2.77 -16.82
CA ALA A 177 2.72 -2.58 -16.54
C ALA A 177 3.41 -1.80 -17.67
N VAL A 178 3.77 -0.54 -17.42
CA VAL A 178 4.41 0.34 -18.40
C VAL A 178 5.93 0.07 -18.41
N ASN A 179 6.42 -0.52 -19.49
CA ASN A 179 7.85 -0.71 -19.74
C ASN A 179 8.35 0.41 -20.67
N TRP A 180 9.53 0.97 -20.41
CA TRP A 180 10.08 2.05 -21.25
C TRP A 180 10.32 1.61 -22.71
N GLY A 181 10.14 2.55 -23.65
CA GLY A 181 10.42 2.34 -25.07
C GLY A 181 9.46 1.40 -25.80
N LEU A 182 8.52 0.76 -25.10
CA LEU A 182 7.46 -0.10 -25.63
C LEU A 182 6.13 0.63 -25.83
N ASP A 183 6.15 1.97 -25.86
CA ASP A 183 5.06 2.92 -26.11
C ASP A 183 4.28 2.64 -27.43
N SER A 184 3.49 1.57 -27.42
CA SER A 184 2.71 1.08 -28.55
C SER A 184 1.39 1.84 -28.62
N TYR A 185 1.45 3.13 -28.98
CA TYR A 185 0.30 4.04 -29.03
C TYR A 185 -0.79 3.56 -30.00
N SER A 186 -1.67 2.70 -29.48
CA SER A 186 -2.88 2.24 -30.13
C SER A 186 -3.89 3.39 -30.16
N HIS A 187 -3.99 4.09 -31.30
CA HIS A 187 -4.97 5.17 -31.51
C HIS A 187 -6.44 4.75 -31.27
N LYS A 188 -6.73 3.45 -31.15
CA LYS A 188 -8.04 2.92 -30.79
C LYS A 188 -8.31 2.94 -29.27
N GLU A 189 -7.27 2.85 -28.44
CA GLU A 189 -7.39 2.88 -26.98
C GLU A 189 -7.42 4.30 -26.41
N ASP A 190 -6.78 5.27 -27.09
CA ASP A 190 -6.86 6.70 -26.73
C ASP A 190 -8.30 7.23 -26.79
N ALA A 191 -9.13 6.68 -27.69
CA ALA A 191 -10.54 7.05 -27.83
C ALA A 191 -11.43 6.57 -26.66
N SER A 192 -10.95 5.63 -25.85
CA SER A 192 -11.60 5.13 -24.63
C SER A 192 -10.73 5.35 -23.38
N ALA A 193 -9.80 6.30 -23.43
CA ALA A 193 -8.88 6.60 -22.34
C ALA A 193 -9.47 7.64 -21.38
N PHE A 194 -9.19 7.49 -20.09
CA PHE A 194 -9.50 8.52 -19.10
C PHE A 194 -8.65 9.80 -19.30
N PRO A 195 -9.14 10.99 -18.88
CA PRO A 195 -8.39 12.23 -18.97
C PRO A 195 -7.03 12.13 -18.26
N GLY A 196 -5.95 12.25 -19.01
CA GLY A 196 -4.59 12.17 -18.48
C GLY A 196 -3.87 10.82 -18.63
N LYS A 197 -4.52 9.74 -19.12
CA LYS A 197 -3.87 8.42 -19.34
C LYS A 197 -2.52 8.53 -20.05
N ARG A 198 -2.44 9.33 -21.13
CA ARG A 198 -1.19 9.54 -21.89
C ARG A 198 -0.10 10.27 -21.09
N ALA A 199 -0.44 11.21 -20.22
CA ALA A 199 0.52 11.89 -19.35
C ALA A 199 1.03 10.94 -18.26
N LEU A 200 0.14 10.14 -17.66
CA LEU A 200 0.49 9.11 -16.68
C LEU A 200 1.40 8.03 -17.28
N ILE A 201 1.08 7.51 -18.46
CA ILE A 201 1.95 6.56 -19.18
C ILE A 201 3.30 7.20 -19.51
N SER A 202 3.33 8.47 -19.97
CA SER A 202 4.59 9.17 -20.24
C SER A 202 5.47 9.33 -18.99
N PHE A 203 4.85 9.61 -17.83
CA PHE A 203 5.53 9.68 -16.55
C PHE A 203 6.07 8.30 -16.11
N LEU A 204 5.23 7.27 -16.12
CA LEU A 204 5.60 5.91 -15.70
C LEU A 204 6.64 5.27 -16.64
N SER A 205 6.56 5.52 -17.96
CA SER A 205 7.53 5.07 -18.98
C SER A 205 8.89 5.76 -18.79
N TRP A 206 8.90 7.06 -18.43
CA TRP A 206 10.16 7.74 -18.09
C TRP A 206 10.72 7.31 -16.72
N PHE A 207 9.87 7.06 -15.72
CA PHE A 207 10.29 6.52 -14.44
C PHE A 207 10.90 5.11 -14.59
N ASP A 208 10.29 4.26 -15.42
CA ASP A 208 10.81 2.93 -15.77
C ASP A 208 12.21 3.04 -16.37
N TYR A 209 12.40 3.93 -17.35
CA TYR A 209 13.70 4.19 -17.94
C TYR A 209 14.73 4.67 -16.90
N CYS A 210 14.32 5.49 -15.92
CA CYS A 210 15.21 5.90 -14.83
C CYS A 210 15.64 4.72 -13.95
N ASP A 211 14.72 3.82 -13.60
CA ASP A 211 15.00 2.61 -12.81
C ASP A 211 15.95 1.64 -13.56
N GLN A 212 15.64 1.31 -14.82
CA GLN A 212 16.49 0.42 -15.63
C GLN A 212 17.86 1.07 -15.93
N LEU A 213 17.94 2.39 -16.15
CA LEU A 213 19.21 3.10 -16.32
C LEU A 213 20.09 3.02 -15.06
N ILE A 214 19.50 3.12 -13.86
CA ILE A 214 20.25 2.99 -12.59
C ILE A 214 20.70 1.54 -12.37
N LYS A 215 19.87 0.57 -12.74
CA LYS A 215 20.12 -0.88 -12.62
C LYS A 215 21.27 -1.37 -13.50
N GLU A 216 21.32 -0.90 -14.76
CA GLU A 216 22.38 -1.24 -15.71
C GLU A 216 23.64 -0.36 -15.55
N ALA A 217 23.61 0.67 -14.70
CA ALA A 217 24.72 1.58 -14.49
C ALA A 217 25.83 1.01 -13.60
N GLN A 218 27.08 1.38 -13.91
CA GLN A 218 28.22 1.18 -13.03
C GLN A 218 27.94 1.83 -11.64
N LYS A 219 28.26 1.11 -10.56
CA LYS A 219 27.83 1.41 -9.17
C LYS A 219 27.98 2.87 -8.72
N THR A 220 29.04 3.57 -9.13
CA THR A 220 29.27 4.98 -8.79
C THR A 220 28.26 5.90 -9.50
N ALA A 221 27.96 5.63 -10.78
CA ALA A 221 26.93 6.36 -11.52
C ALA A 221 25.52 6.00 -11.03
N ALA A 222 25.24 4.71 -10.74
CA ALA A 222 23.97 4.26 -10.19
C ALA A 222 23.60 5.00 -8.89
N VAL A 223 24.54 5.10 -7.93
CA VAL A 223 24.32 5.83 -6.66
C VAL A 223 24.12 7.33 -6.90
N ALA A 224 24.88 7.96 -7.80
CA ALA A 224 24.71 9.39 -8.10
C ALA A 224 23.36 9.70 -8.77
N LEU A 225 22.89 8.82 -9.67
CA LEU A 225 21.58 8.92 -10.31
C LEU A 225 20.44 8.72 -9.32
N ALA A 226 20.52 7.69 -8.47
CA ALA A 226 19.49 7.39 -7.47
C ALA A 226 19.36 8.52 -6.44
N LYS A 227 20.48 9.07 -5.93
CA LYS A 227 20.48 10.23 -5.04
C LYS A 227 19.93 11.49 -5.69
N ALA A 228 20.21 11.71 -6.98
CA ALA A 228 19.60 12.83 -7.70
C ALA A 228 18.08 12.70 -7.80
N ILE A 229 17.53 11.48 -7.98
CA ILE A 229 16.07 11.23 -7.93
C ILE A 229 15.53 11.44 -6.51
N HIS A 230 16.24 10.98 -5.48
CA HIS A 230 15.88 11.22 -4.08
C HIS A 230 15.72 12.72 -3.79
N GLU A 231 16.80 13.49 -3.99
CA GLU A 231 16.85 14.92 -3.67
C GLU A 231 15.87 15.73 -4.53
N ARG A 232 15.88 15.53 -5.86
CA ARG A 232 15.19 16.42 -6.81
C ARG A 232 13.77 16.00 -7.17
N PHE A 233 13.37 14.76 -6.89
CA PHE A 233 12.03 14.25 -7.21
C PHE A 233 11.30 13.74 -5.96
N PHE A 234 11.84 12.80 -5.19
CA PHE A 234 11.15 12.29 -4.00
C PHE A 234 10.95 13.40 -2.95
N VAL A 235 12.04 14.00 -2.45
CA VAL A 235 11.96 15.12 -1.50
C VAL A 235 11.50 16.40 -2.22
N GLY A 236 12.15 16.79 -3.31
CA GLY A 236 11.91 18.07 -3.98
C GLY A 236 10.57 18.24 -4.71
N VAL A 237 9.78 17.18 -4.91
CA VAL A 237 8.49 17.23 -5.64
C VAL A 237 7.40 16.38 -4.98
N MET A 238 7.72 15.17 -4.51
CA MET A 238 6.71 14.22 -4.06
C MET A 238 6.32 14.39 -2.58
N GLU A 239 7.27 14.67 -1.69
CA GLU A 239 7.00 14.89 -0.27
C GLU A 239 5.95 15.99 -0.01
N PRO A 240 6.00 17.17 -0.67
CA PRO A 240 4.97 18.20 -0.50
C PRO A 240 3.58 17.80 -1.04
N GLN A 241 3.48 16.71 -1.80
CA GLN A 241 2.22 16.15 -2.32
C GLN A 241 1.69 15.02 -1.43
N LEU A 242 2.56 14.34 -0.69
CA LEU A 242 2.18 13.34 0.32
C LEU A 242 1.80 14.01 1.65
N MET A 243 2.45 15.12 1.99
CA MET A 243 2.21 15.90 3.21
C MET A 243 1.05 16.91 3.11
N GLN A 244 0.25 16.87 2.05
CA GLN A 244 -0.90 17.77 1.88
C GLN A 244 -2.13 17.34 2.69
N THR A 245 -3.12 18.24 2.83
CA THR A 245 -4.33 18.02 3.66
C THR A 245 -5.62 17.81 2.88
N SER A 246 -5.59 17.89 1.54
CA SER A 246 -6.75 17.58 0.69
C SER A 246 -6.91 16.07 0.56
N GLU A 247 -8.10 15.52 0.84
CA GLU A 247 -8.36 14.07 0.73
C GLU A 247 -8.07 13.52 -0.66
N MET A 248 -8.61 14.15 -1.71
CA MET A 248 -8.31 13.80 -3.10
C MET A 248 -6.81 13.89 -3.39
N GLY A 249 -6.15 14.94 -2.87
CA GLY A 249 -4.71 15.14 -3.04
C GLY A 249 -3.88 14.02 -2.38
N ILE A 250 -4.22 13.62 -1.15
CA ILE A 250 -3.62 12.50 -0.43
C ILE A 250 -3.85 11.19 -1.20
N LEU A 251 -5.08 10.95 -1.68
CA LEU A 251 -5.43 9.71 -2.37
C LEU A 251 -4.69 9.59 -3.72
N THR A 252 -4.66 10.65 -4.52
CA THR A 252 -3.90 10.70 -5.79
C THR A 252 -2.39 10.58 -5.55
N SER A 253 -1.81 11.27 -4.58
CA SER A 253 -0.35 11.20 -4.33
C SER A 253 0.07 9.85 -3.74
N THR A 254 -0.76 9.24 -2.89
CA THR A 254 -0.52 7.89 -2.35
C THR A 254 -0.70 6.81 -3.42
N ALA A 255 -1.65 6.96 -4.36
CA ALA A 255 -1.76 6.07 -5.52
C ALA A 255 -0.54 6.17 -6.45
N LEU A 256 0.01 7.37 -6.65
CA LEU A 256 1.28 7.55 -7.38
C LEU A 256 2.46 6.93 -6.61
N LEU A 257 2.48 7.03 -5.27
CA LEU A 257 3.50 6.36 -4.44
C LEU A 257 3.40 4.84 -4.52
N HIS A 258 2.19 4.28 -4.41
CA HIS A 258 1.93 2.85 -4.59
C HIS A 258 2.40 2.35 -5.95
N ARG A 259 2.18 3.12 -7.03
CA ARG A 259 2.70 2.81 -8.36
C ARG A 259 4.21 2.84 -8.45
N ILE A 260 4.84 3.90 -7.96
CA ILE A 260 6.30 4.04 -7.90
C ILE A 260 6.92 2.88 -7.11
N VAL A 261 6.39 2.60 -5.90
CA VAL A 261 6.79 1.47 -5.07
C VAL A 261 6.65 0.17 -5.85
N ARG A 262 5.48 -0.13 -6.42
CA ARG A 262 5.28 -1.34 -7.22
C ARG A 262 6.30 -1.47 -8.36
N GLN A 263 6.61 -0.38 -9.06
CA GLN A 263 7.43 -0.37 -10.27
C GLN A 263 8.95 -0.47 -10.04
N VAL A 264 9.54 0.13 -9.00
CA VAL A 264 11.01 0.12 -8.80
C VAL A 264 11.59 -1.30 -8.76
N THR A 265 12.60 -1.57 -9.61
CA THR A 265 13.31 -2.87 -9.71
C THR A 265 14.82 -2.77 -9.45
N SER A 266 15.39 -1.58 -9.42
CA SER A 266 16.80 -1.36 -9.14
C SER A 266 17.09 -1.33 -7.63
N ASP A 267 18.00 -2.17 -7.14
CA ASP A 267 18.39 -2.23 -5.72
C ASP A 267 18.81 -0.86 -5.16
N VAL A 268 19.48 -0.04 -5.97
CA VAL A 268 20.00 1.28 -5.56
C VAL A 268 18.88 2.32 -5.46
N LEU A 269 17.95 2.35 -6.42
CA LEU A 269 16.78 3.22 -6.35
C LEU A 269 15.79 2.77 -5.27
N LEU A 270 15.66 1.46 -5.06
CA LEU A 270 14.89 0.88 -3.96
C LEU A 270 15.43 1.31 -2.60
N GLN A 271 16.75 1.31 -2.39
CA GLN A 271 17.33 1.80 -1.14
C GLN A 271 17.01 3.28 -0.89
N GLU A 272 17.19 4.14 -1.89
CA GLU A 272 16.88 5.57 -1.77
C GLU A 272 15.37 5.81 -1.54
N MET A 273 14.49 5.06 -2.21
CA MET A 273 13.03 5.11 -2.00
C MET A 273 12.62 4.62 -0.61
N VAL A 274 13.27 3.58 -0.07
CA VAL A 274 13.02 3.06 1.28
C VAL A 274 13.45 4.07 2.34
N VAL A 275 14.62 4.71 2.18
CA VAL A 275 15.07 5.79 3.06
C VAL A 275 14.14 7.00 2.97
N PHE A 276 13.64 7.35 1.78
CA PHE A 276 12.63 8.40 1.62
C PHE A 276 11.34 8.08 2.41
N ILE A 277 10.74 6.91 2.23
CA ILE A 277 9.46 6.55 2.86
C ILE A 277 9.60 6.31 4.38
N LEU A 278 10.70 5.69 4.83
CA LEU A 278 10.84 5.16 6.19
C LEU A 278 11.93 5.83 7.05
N GLY A 279 12.85 6.58 6.44
CA GLY A 279 14.01 7.17 7.12
C GLY A 279 15.14 6.15 7.36
N GLU A 280 16.31 6.61 7.81
CA GLU A 280 17.48 5.74 8.06
C GLU A 280 17.51 5.12 9.48
N GLN A 281 16.58 5.50 10.36
CA GLN A 281 16.68 5.24 11.80
C GLN A 281 16.52 3.74 12.13
N ARG A 282 17.50 3.17 12.85
CA ARG A 282 17.43 1.80 13.39
C ARG A 282 17.16 1.70 14.89
N GLU A 283 17.29 2.78 15.64
CA GLU A 283 16.91 2.80 17.07
C GLU A 283 15.40 2.50 17.27
N PRO A 284 14.99 1.86 18.37
CA PRO A 284 13.58 1.61 18.68
C PRO A 284 12.74 2.90 18.69
N GLU A 285 11.49 2.83 18.22
CA GLU A 285 10.56 3.96 18.40
C GLU A 285 10.17 4.12 19.87
N THR A 286 10.07 5.36 20.32
CA THR A 286 9.42 5.75 21.57
C THR A 286 8.20 6.63 21.26
N LEU A 287 7.19 6.66 22.14
CA LEU A 287 5.98 7.48 21.93
C LEU A 287 6.29 8.97 21.72
N SER A 288 7.39 9.48 22.30
CA SER A 288 7.89 10.85 22.13
C SER A 288 8.55 11.13 20.78
N GLU A 289 9.00 10.09 20.05
CA GLU A 289 9.79 10.24 18.82
C GLU A 289 9.13 9.65 17.57
N ILE A 290 7.86 9.23 17.63
CA ILE A 290 7.11 8.69 16.47
C ILE A 290 7.19 9.61 15.25
N SER A 291 7.14 10.94 15.45
CA SER A 291 7.18 11.97 14.41
C SER A 291 8.60 12.33 13.91
N ARG A 292 9.66 11.65 14.39
CA ARG A 292 11.07 11.89 14.04
C ARG A 292 11.38 11.72 12.54
N HIS A 293 10.56 10.97 11.81
CA HIS A 293 10.46 11.07 10.35
C HIS A 293 9.01 11.44 9.96
N PRO A 294 8.72 12.71 9.64
CA PRO A 294 7.35 13.19 9.45
C PRO A 294 6.57 12.46 8.36
N LEU A 295 7.21 12.14 7.23
CA LEU A 295 6.55 11.44 6.12
C LEU A 295 6.10 10.03 6.53
N ARG A 296 6.98 9.25 7.17
CA ARG A 296 6.63 7.92 7.70
C ARG A 296 5.48 8.00 8.70
N HIS A 297 5.57 8.93 9.65
CA HIS A 297 4.52 9.12 10.65
C HIS A 297 3.18 9.41 9.97
N ARG A 298 3.15 10.34 9.02
CA ARG A 298 1.94 10.75 8.31
C ARG A 298 1.34 9.64 7.44
N LEU A 299 2.16 8.87 6.74
CA LEU A 299 1.70 7.71 5.96
C LEU A 299 1.12 6.61 6.88
N ILE A 300 1.67 6.40 8.07
CA ILE A 300 1.09 5.45 9.04
C ILE A 300 -0.21 6.00 9.65
N GLU A 301 -0.33 7.31 9.92
CA GLU A 301 -1.61 7.93 10.28
C GLU A 301 -2.68 7.74 9.19
N HIS A 302 -2.29 7.82 7.90
CA HIS A 302 -3.20 7.62 6.78
C HIS A 302 -3.75 6.18 6.67
N CYS A 303 -3.14 5.19 7.34
CA CYS A 303 -3.72 3.84 7.48
C CYS A 303 -4.89 3.77 8.48
N ASP A 304 -5.14 4.84 9.26
CA ASP A 304 -6.32 5.00 10.10
C ASP A 304 -7.09 6.29 9.78
N HIS A 305 -7.15 6.64 8.49
CA HIS A 305 -7.86 7.83 8.04
C HIS A 305 -9.38 7.64 8.07
N ILE A 306 -10.13 8.72 8.31
CA ILE A 306 -11.60 8.74 8.34
C ILE A 306 -12.24 8.42 6.98
N SER A 307 -11.52 8.65 5.89
CA SER A 307 -11.88 8.16 4.55
C SER A 307 -11.26 6.77 4.34
N ASP A 308 -12.12 5.77 4.15
CA ASP A 308 -11.72 4.38 3.94
C ASP A 308 -10.88 4.20 2.66
N GLU A 309 -11.13 4.99 1.60
CA GLU A 309 -10.33 4.92 0.36
C GLU A 309 -8.86 5.31 0.61
N ILE A 310 -8.60 6.30 1.47
CA ILE A 310 -7.24 6.69 1.88
C ILE A 310 -6.61 5.60 2.73
N SER A 311 -7.36 5.01 3.68
CA SER A 311 -6.88 3.89 4.49
C SER A 311 -6.51 2.68 3.63
N ILE A 312 -7.38 2.29 2.70
CA ILE A 312 -7.18 1.19 1.75
C ILE A 312 -5.97 1.45 0.86
N MET A 313 -5.86 2.62 0.24
CA MET A 313 -4.74 2.96 -0.65
C MET A 313 -3.41 2.94 0.09
N THR A 314 -3.36 3.47 1.32
CA THR A 314 -2.12 3.51 2.10
C THR A 314 -1.73 2.14 2.64
N LEU A 315 -2.70 1.33 3.07
CA LEU A 315 -2.46 -0.07 3.45
C LEU A 315 -1.92 -0.89 2.28
N ARG A 316 -2.50 -0.77 1.07
CA ARG A 316 -1.99 -1.39 -0.17
C ARG A 316 -0.56 -0.96 -0.49
N MET A 317 -0.25 0.33 -0.31
CA MET A 317 1.09 0.88 -0.50
C MET A 317 2.11 0.18 0.43
N PHE A 318 1.80 0.06 1.73
CA PHE A 318 2.66 -0.68 2.67
C PHE A 318 2.70 -2.19 2.39
N GLU A 319 1.59 -2.82 1.96
CA GLU A 319 1.57 -4.23 1.53
C GLU A 319 2.53 -4.48 0.34
N HIS A 320 2.62 -3.54 -0.60
CA HIS A 320 3.51 -3.61 -1.76
C HIS A 320 4.96 -3.26 -1.39
N LEU A 321 5.16 -2.36 -0.42
CA LEU A 321 6.47 -2.04 0.14
C LEU A 321 7.07 -3.28 0.84
N LEU A 322 6.27 -3.98 1.66
CA LEU A 322 6.64 -5.24 2.32
C LEU A 322 6.96 -6.40 1.36
N GLN A 323 6.66 -6.29 0.06
CA GLN A 323 7.05 -7.28 -0.95
C GLN A 323 8.43 -7.00 -1.57
N LYS A 324 9.08 -5.88 -1.24
CA LYS A 324 10.39 -5.52 -1.82
C LYS A 324 11.55 -6.19 -1.09
N PRO A 325 12.64 -6.53 -1.80
CA PRO A 325 13.79 -7.25 -1.25
C PRO A 325 14.74 -6.35 -0.44
N ASN A 326 14.20 -5.55 0.49
CA ASN A 326 14.98 -4.70 1.38
C ASN A 326 14.61 -4.95 2.86
N GLU A 327 15.55 -5.52 3.61
CA GLU A 327 15.41 -5.87 5.04
C GLU A 327 15.00 -4.67 5.91
N HIS A 328 15.46 -3.46 5.55
CA HIS A 328 15.19 -2.26 6.34
C HIS A 328 13.70 -1.93 6.42
N ILE A 329 12.89 -2.40 5.46
CA ILE A 329 11.43 -2.20 5.45
C ILE A 329 10.79 -2.90 6.65
N LEU A 330 11.05 -4.21 6.83
CA LEU A 330 10.54 -4.95 7.98
C LEU A 330 11.18 -4.46 9.28
N TYR A 331 12.47 -4.10 9.24
CA TYR A 331 13.19 -3.62 10.41
C TYR A 331 12.62 -2.31 10.98
N ASN A 332 12.38 -1.32 10.11
CA ASN A 332 11.88 0.01 10.46
C ASN A 332 10.37 0.03 10.75
N LEU A 333 9.59 -0.86 10.12
CA LEU A 333 8.15 -0.98 10.41
C LEU A 333 7.83 -1.86 11.63
N VAL A 334 8.71 -2.81 11.98
CA VAL A 334 8.43 -3.82 13.03
C VAL A 334 9.63 -4.14 13.92
N LEU A 335 10.75 -4.65 13.38
CA LEU A 335 11.71 -5.41 14.21
C LEU A 335 12.39 -4.59 15.30
N ARG A 336 12.71 -3.32 15.02
CA ARG A 336 13.41 -2.42 15.98
C ARG A 336 12.64 -2.19 17.28
N ASN A 337 11.34 -2.47 17.31
CA ASN A 337 10.50 -2.38 18.51
C ASN A 337 10.26 -3.74 19.18
N LEU A 338 10.66 -4.86 18.57
CA LEU A 338 10.42 -6.22 19.09
C LEU A 338 11.70 -6.97 19.53
N GLU A 339 12.88 -6.51 19.14
CA GLU A 339 14.16 -7.22 19.36
C GLU A 339 14.50 -7.44 20.84
N GLU A 340 14.21 -6.45 21.69
CA GLU A 340 14.44 -6.47 23.14
C GLU A 340 13.33 -7.19 23.95
N ARG A 341 12.21 -7.58 23.32
CA ARG A 341 11.15 -8.42 23.92
C ARG A 341 10.51 -7.88 25.22
N ASN A 342 10.53 -6.57 25.45
CA ASN A 342 9.90 -5.89 26.61
C ASN A 342 8.38 -6.12 26.72
N TYR A 343 7.74 -6.67 25.68
CA TYR A 343 6.36 -7.16 25.74
C TYR A 343 6.17 -8.40 26.61
N THR A 344 7.24 -9.06 27.07
CA THR A 344 7.17 -10.28 27.88
C THR A 344 7.25 -9.99 29.38
N GLU A 345 6.45 -10.70 30.18
CA GLU A 345 6.49 -10.62 31.64
C GLU A 345 7.71 -11.40 32.16
N ASN A 346 8.80 -10.68 32.46
CA ASN A 346 9.95 -11.25 33.15
C ASN A 346 9.64 -11.48 34.63
N LYS A 347 9.09 -12.65 34.96
CA LYS A 347 9.13 -13.21 36.31
C LYS A 347 10.50 -13.85 36.54
N PRO A 348 11.44 -13.20 37.27
CA PRO A 348 12.68 -13.88 37.66
C PRO A 348 12.32 -15.08 38.54
N SER A 349 12.94 -16.23 38.29
CA SER A 349 12.63 -17.46 39.02
C SER A 349 13.02 -17.34 40.49
N CYS A 350 12.04 -17.08 41.37
CA CYS A 350 12.25 -17.05 42.80
C CYS A 350 12.78 -18.43 43.26
N PRO A 351 13.86 -18.50 44.06
CA PRO A 351 14.39 -19.79 44.53
C PRO A 351 13.35 -20.66 45.27
N GLU A 352 12.41 -19.99 45.95
CA GLU A 352 11.34 -20.61 46.75
C GLU A 352 10.40 -21.50 45.92
N ASP A 353 10.23 -21.26 44.61
CA ASP A 353 9.44 -22.14 43.72
C ASP A 353 10.03 -23.55 43.58
N LYS A 354 11.30 -23.77 43.95
CA LYS A 354 11.89 -25.12 44.02
C LYS A 354 11.60 -25.81 45.35
N ASP A 355 11.60 -25.06 46.45
CA ASP A 355 11.43 -25.60 47.80
C ASP A 355 9.94 -25.86 48.15
N VAL A 356 9.02 -25.11 47.53
CA VAL A 356 7.56 -25.33 47.65
C VAL A 356 7.12 -26.62 46.98
N VAL A 357 7.73 -27.01 45.85
CA VAL A 357 7.40 -28.24 45.10
C VAL A 357 7.72 -29.51 45.90
N GLU A 358 8.69 -29.48 46.82
CA GLU A 358 9.01 -30.65 47.67
C GLU A 358 8.02 -30.86 48.84
N ASN A 359 7.28 -29.81 49.25
CA ASN A 359 6.40 -29.85 50.43
C ASN A 359 4.88 -29.81 50.13
N GLY A 360 4.47 -29.75 48.87
CA GLY A 360 3.09 -30.07 48.45
C GLY A 360 1.97 -29.12 48.92
N LEU A 361 2.31 -27.89 49.35
CA LEU A 361 1.35 -26.88 49.78
C LEU A 361 1.39 -25.68 48.82
N ILE A 362 0.39 -25.59 47.93
CA ILE A 362 0.24 -24.46 47.01
C ILE A 362 -0.30 -23.26 47.78
N ALA A 363 0.53 -22.25 47.99
CA ALA A 363 0.11 -20.90 48.36
C ALA A 363 -0.08 -20.07 47.08
N GLY A 364 -1.05 -19.14 47.06
CA GLY A 364 -1.28 -18.26 45.90
C GLY A 364 -2.57 -18.52 45.10
N ALA A 365 -3.59 -19.14 45.69
CA ALA A 365 -4.96 -18.92 45.25
C ALA A 365 -5.38 -17.49 45.64
N VAL A 366 -5.02 -16.51 44.81
CA VAL A 366 -5.48 -15.13 44.92
C VAL A 366 -6.83 -15.03 44.22
N ASP A 367 -7.88 -14.64 44.93
CA ASP A 367 -9.18 -14.36 44.32
C ASP A 367 -9.04 -13.23 43.29
N LEU A 368 -9.63 -13.43 42.11
CA LEU A 368 -9.74 -12.41 41.06
C LEU A 368 -11.12 -11.75 41.12
N GLU A 369 -11.44 -11.16 42.26
CA GLU A 369 -12.51 -10.17 42.42
C GLU A 369 -11.92 -8.82 42.87
N GLU A 370 -12.70 -7.74 42.76
CA GLU A 370 -12.33 -6.33 43.03
C GLU A 370 -11.35 -5.65 42.03
N ASP A 371 -11.81 -5.43 40.79
CA ASP A 371 -11.44 -4.20 40.05
C ASP A 371 -12.21 -3.00 40.67
N PRO A 372 -11.54 -1.98 41.24
CA PRO A 372 -12.21 -0.89 41.97
C PRO A 372 -13.12 0.04 41.16
N LEU A 373 -13.29 -0.17 39.85
CA LEU A 373 -14.00 0.75 38.95
C LEU A 373 -15.47 0.40 38.63
N PHE A 374 -15.99 -0.77 39.05
CA PHE A 374 -17.31 -1.26 38.61
C PHE A 374 -18.22 -1.86 39.70
N THR A 375 -18.43 -1.15 40.82
CA THR A 375 -19.54 -1.44 41.73
C THR A 375 -20.86 -0.83 41.20
N ASP A 376 -21.74 -1.65 40.60
CA ASP A 376 -23.22 -1.57 40.69
C ASP A 376 -23.93 -2.47 39.64
N ILE A 377 -23.79 -3.80 39.76
CA ILE A 377 -24.70 -4.77 39.10
C ILE A 377 -25.13 -5.82 40.13
N SER A 378 -26.45 -6.04 40.26
CA SER A 378 -27.03 -6.90 41.32
C SER A 378 -26.81 -8.40 41.05
N PRO A 379 -26.42 -9.20 42.07
CA PRO A 379 -26.07 -10.60 41.89
C PRO A 379 -27.31 -11.52 41.91
N ASP A 380 -28.01 -11.69 40.78
CA ASP A 380 -29.16 -12.60 40.70
C ASP A 380 -29.39 -13.22 39.30
N ASN A 381 -28.35 -13.32 38.46
CA ASN A 381 -28.46 -13.90 37.11
C ASN A 381 -27.17 -14.58 36.61
N ALA A 382 -26.59 -15.47 37.42
CA ALA A 382 -25.41 -16.25 37.05
C ALA A 382 -25.76 -17.37 36.04
N LEU A 383 -25.14 -17.32 34.84
CA LEU A 383 -25.29 -18.37 33.82
C LEU A 383 -24.26 -19.50 34.04
N PRO A 384 -24.67 -20.79 33.95
CA PRO A 384 -23.77 -21.92 34.18
C PRO A 384 -22.93 -22.26 32.94
N ASN A 385 -21.93 -21.43 32.62
CA ASN A 385 -20.80 -21.79 31.74
C ASN A 385 -19.68 -20.73 31.83
N GLN A 386 -18.65 -20.99 32.63
CA GLN A 386 -17.49 -20.08 32.78
C GLN A 386 -16.13 -20.79 32.81
N GLU A 387 -16.10 -22.12 32.60
CA GLU A 387 -14.87 -22.93 32.65
C GLU A 387 -13.90 -22.68 31.48
N TRP A 388 -14.38 -22.13 30.37
CA TRP A 388 -13.61 -21.99 29.11
C TRP A 388 -12.54 -20.88 29.12
N ILE A 389 -12.40 -20.11 30.21
CA ILE A 389 -11.44 -19.00 30.33
C ILE A 389 -10.17 -19.40 31.12
N CYS A 390 -10.16 -20.58 31.76
CA CYS A 390 -8.96 -21.09 32.43
C CYS A 390 -8.00 -21.81 31.47
N SER A 391 -6.70 -21.48 31.56
CA SER A 391 -5.62 -22.22 30.90
C SER A 391 -5.60 -23.69 31.35
N PRO A 392 -5.23 -24.66 30.48
CA PRO A 392 -5.14 -26.06 30.87
C PRO A 392 -4.13 -26.27 32.00
N ARG A 393 -4.60 -26.77 33.15
CA ARG A 393 -3.72 -27.08 34.30
C ARG A 393 -2.76 -28.21 33.92
N THR A 394 -1.46 -27.95 33.97
CA THR A 394 -0.41 -28.92 33.69
C THR A 394 -0.35 -29.99 34.79
N SER A 395 -0.85 -31.19 34.50
CA SER A 395 -0.68 -32.36 35.36
C SER A 395 0.79 -32.84 35.29
N PRO A 396 1.49 -33.00 36.43
CA PRO A 396 2.90 -33.33 36.44
C PRO A 396 3.14 -34.84 36.28
N ASP A 397 3.01 -35.38 35.06
CA ASP A 397 3.72 -36.60 34.64
C ASP A 397 3.52 -36.92 33.14
N HIS A 398 4.31 -36.32 32.23
CA HIS A 398 4.49 -36.84 30.86
C HIS A 398 5.92 -36.59 30.32
N PRO A 399 6.58 -37.61 29.72
CA PRO A 399 7.98 -37.53 29.34
C PRO A 399 8.21 -36.93 27.94
N LYS A 400 9.09 -35.93 27.85
CA LYS A 400 9.64 -35.32 26.62
C LYS A 400 8.59 -34.77 25.64
N ASN A 401 8.40 -33.45 25.68
CA ASN A 401 7.56 -32.69 24.76
C ASN A 401 7.99 -32.97 23.29
N ASP A 402 7.17 -33.68 22.51
CA ASP A 402 7.37 -33.81 21.05
C ASP A 402 6.89 -32.50 20.42
N GLY A 403 7.76 -31.77 19.72
CA GLY A 403 7.42 -30.45 19.17
C GLY A 403 6.18 -30.45 18.25
N LYS A 404 5.82 -31.62 17.71
CA LYS A 404 4.56 -31.82 16.98
C LYS A 404 3.32 -31.49 17.80
N THR A 405 3.29 -31.72 19.12
CA THR A 405 2.12 -31.32 19.93
C THR A 405 2.00 -29.81 20.02
N GLU A 406 3.11 -29.07 19.96
CA GLU A 406 3.10 -27.62 20.17
C GLU A 406 2.58 -26.87 18.95
N VAL A 407 2.94 -27.28 17.74
CA VAL A 407 2.32 -26.73 16.52
C VAL A 407 0.82 -27.02 16.46
N HIS A 408 0.37 -28.21 16.87
CA HIS A 408 -1.06 -28.52 16.92
C HIS A 408 -1.80 -27.69 17.99
N LYS A 409 -1.18 -27.42 19.15
CA LYS A 409 -1.71 -26.46 20.14
C LYS A 409 -1.88 -25.07 19.52
N VAL A 410 -0.85 -24.52 18.88
CA VAL A 410 -0.88 -23.17 18.26
C VAL A 410 -1.94 -23.09 17.16
N VAL A 411 -1.97 -24.06 16.24
CA VAL A 411 -2.96 -24.13 15.14
C VAL A 411 -4.39 -24.19 15.70
N ASN A 412 -4.64 -25.03 16.71
CA ASN A 412 -5.95 -25.13 17.34
C ASN A 412 -6.33 -23.86 18.10
N SER A 413 -5.39 -23.15 18.74
CA SER A 413 -5.66 -21.86 19.39
C SER A 413 -6.24 -20.82 18.45
N PHE A 414 -5.90 -20.85 17.15
CA PHE A 414 -6.51 -19.98 16.13
C PHE A 414 -7.80 -20.58 15.54
N LEU A 415 -7.81 -21.87 15.18
CA LEU A 415 -8.98 -22.51 14.54
C LEU A 415 -10.20 -22.66 15.46
N CYS A 416 -9.97 -22.75 16.77
CA CYS A 416 -11.03 -22.80 17.79
C CYS A 416 -11.40 -21.40 18.35
N LEU A 417 -10.75 -20.32 17.91
CA LEU A 417 -10.85 -18.99 18.53
C LEU A 417 -12.21 -18.34 18.31
N VAL A 418 -12.75 -18.42 17.10
CA VAL A 418 -14.11 -17.97 16.78
C VAL A 418 -15.11 -18.97 17.38
N PRO A 419 -16.25 -18.55 17.97
CA PRO A 419 -17.27 -19.47 18.49
C PRO A 419 -18.03 -20.20 17.37
N ASP A 420 -18.59 -21.38 17.66
CA ASP A 420 -19.21 -22.24 16.63
C ASP A 420 -20.45 -21.61 15.97
N GLU A 421 -21.21 -20.79 16.69
CA GLU A 421 -22.35 -20.02 16.16
C GLU A 421 -21.94 -19.00 15.08
N ALA A 422 -20.66 -18.61 15.08
CA ALA A 422 -20.04 -17.71 14.11
C ALA A 422 -19.22 -18.43 13.03
N LYS A 423 -19.06 -19.75 13.09
CA LYS A 423 -18.38 -20.55 12.05
C LYS A 423 -19.32 -20.87 10.90
N SER A 424 -19.39 -19.97 9.93
CA SER A 424 -20.30 -20.11 8.79
C SER A 424 -19.68 -20.84 7.58
N SER A 425 -18.40 -21.24 7.63
CA SER A 425 -17.68 -21.74 6.44
C SER A 425 -17.99 -23.18 6.08
N TYR A 426 -18.12 -24.07 7.07
CA TYR A 426 -18.45 -25.50 6.89
C TYR A 426 -19.78 -25.77 6.17
N HIS A 427 -20.63 -24.75 6.08
CA HIS A 427 -21.94 -24.77 5.43
C HIS A 427 -21.90 -24.40 3.94
N VAL A 428 -20.71 -24.15 3.38
CA VAL A 428 -20.50 -23.77 1.96
C VAL A 428 -19.39 -24.64 1.36
N GLU A 429 -19.66 -25.29 0.23
CA GLU A 429 -18.67 -26.15 -0.43
C GLU A 429 -17.46 -25.35 -0.95
N GLY A 430 -16.25 -25.89 -0.77
CA GLY A 430 -15.00 -25.29 -1.26
C GLY A 430 -14.29 -24.32 -0.31
N THR A 431 -14.78 -24.11 0.91
CA THR A 431 -14.14 -23.30 1.97
C THR A 431 -13.04 -24.04 2.77
N GLY A 432 -12.53 -25.15 2.22
CA GLY A 432 -11.65 -26.09 2.90
C GLY A 432 -10.28 -25.52 3.29
N TYR A 433 -9.82 -25.90 4.49
CA TYR A 433 -8.55 -25.44 5.08
C TYR A 433 -7.30 -25.77 4.23
N ASP A 434 -7.36 -26.81 3.39
CA ASP A 434 -6.29 -27.21 2.46
C ASP A 434 -5.86 -26.10 1.50
N THR A 435 -6.74 -25.16 1.15
CA THR A 435 -6.39 -24.01 0.31
C THR A 435 -5.46 -23.07 1.08
N TYR A 436 -5.84 -22.64 2.29
CA TYR A 436 -4.97 -21.83 3.15
C TYR A 436 -3.59 -22.46 3.38
N LEU A 437 -3.53 -23.78 3.59
CA LEU A 437 -2.24 -24.49 3.71
C LEU A 437 -1.39 -24.42 2.43
N ARG A 438 -1.99 -24.58 1.24
CA ARG A 438 -1.28 -24.46 -0.04
C ARG A 438 -0.80 -23.05 -0.31
N ASP A 439 -1.63 -22.05 -0.05
CA ASP A 439 -1.31 -20.65 -0.30
C ASP A 439 -0.29 -20.10 0.70
N ALA A 440 -0.40 -20.48 1.99
CA ALA A 440 0.64 -20.20 2.99
C ALA A 440 1.97 -20.87 2.62
N HIS A 441 1.96 -22.12 2.16
CA HIS A 441 3.18 -22.83 1.73
C HIS A 441 3.81 -22.21 0.47
N ARG A 442 3.01 -21.73 -0.50
CA ARG A 442 3.51 -20.94 -1.63
C ARG A 442 4.19 -19.66 -1.13
N GLN A 443 3.41 -18.81 -0.44
CA GLN A 443 3.86 -17.49 -0.02
C GLN A 443 5.08 -17.55 0.91
N PHE A 444 5.07 -18.44 1.91
CA PHE A 444 6.16 -18.54 2.89
C PHE A 444 7.50 -18.91 2.24
N ARG A 445 7.49 -19.88 1.31
CA ARG A 445 8.67 -20.24 0.52
C ARG A 445 9.17 -19.05 -0.30
N ASP A 446 8.27 -18.29 -0.90
CA ASP A 446 8.63 -17.15 -1.75
C ASP A 446 9.20 -15.98 -0.90
N TYR A 447 8.68 -15.77 0.32
CA TYR A 447 9.31 -14.90 1.32
C TYR A 447 10.68 -15.40 1.80
N CYS A 448 10.86 -16.71 2.00
CA CYS A 448 12.17 -17.29 2.33
C CYS A 448 13.20 -17.07 1.22
N ALA A 449 12.79 -17.13 -0.06
CA ALA A 449 13.67 -16.82 -1.18
C ALA A 449 14.11 -15.34 -1.18
N VAL A 450 13.20 -14.40 -0.88
CA VAL A 450 13.53 -12.97 -0.71
C VAL A 450 14.47 -12.75 0.49
N CYS A 451 14.18 -13.39 1.63
CA CYS A 451 14.98 -13.26 2.86
C CYS A 451 16.32 -14.01 2.83
N SER A 452 16.62 -14.79 1.78
CA SER A 452 17.78 -15.70 1.72
C SER A 452 19.16 -15.04 1.84
N ARG A 453 19.23 -13.71 1.77
CA ARG A 453 20.45 -12.89 1.95
C ARG A 453 20.44 -12.05 3.22
N TRP A 454 19.42 -12.18 4.06
CA TRP A 454 19.27 -11.40 5.29
C TRP A 454 19.79 -12.23 6.47
N GLU A 455 20.66 -11.65 7.29
CA GLU A 455 21.38 -12.36 8.38
C GLU A 455 20.49 -12.53 9.62
N TRP A 456 19.35 -13.22 9.46
CA TRP A 456 18.37 -13.40 10.53
C TRP A 456 18.88 -14.27 11.68
N PRO A 457 18.54 -13.92 12.95
CA PRO A 457 18.80 -14.78 14.10
C PRO A 457 17.95 -16.07 14.03
N GLY A 458 18.56 -17.21 14.36
CA GLY A 458 17.86 -18.51 14.36
C GLY A 458 16.89 -18.76 15.51
N ALA A 459 16.81 -17.85 16.48
CA ALA A 459 15.93 -17.91 17.65
C ALA A 459 15.69 -16.49 18.22
N PRO A 460 14.65 -16.26 19.04
CA PRO A 460 14.45 -14.99 19.73
C PRO A 460 15.63 -14.62 20.63
N LYS A 461 15.80 -13.32 20.91
CA LYS A 461 16.82 -12.84 21.86
C LYS A 461 16.54 -13.43 23.27
N PRO A 462 17.51 -14.11 23.92
CA PRO A 462 17.31 -14.61 25.28
C PRO A 462 17.04 -13.46 26.26
N LEU A 463 16.07 -13.62 27.15
CA LEU A 463 15.59 -12.54 28.04
C LEU A 463 16.69 -12.03 28.98
N GLU A 464 17.65 -12.89 29.33
CA GLU A 464 18.82 -12.56 30.15
C GLU A 464 19.84 -11.65 29.44
N LYS A 465 19.59 -11.32 28.17
CA LYS A 465 20.38 -10.40 27.34
C LYS A 465 19.57 -9.18 26.87
N CYS A 466 18.29 -9.09 27.23
CA CYS A 466 17.41 -8.01 26.84
C CYS A 466 17.52 -6.81 27.80
N ASP A 467 17.40 -5.59 27.28
CA ASP A 467 17.23 -4.39 28.10
C ASP A 467 15.76 -4.26 28.53
N LEU A 468 15.40 -5.02 29.57
CA LEU A 468 14.03 -5.11 30.09
C LEU A 468 13.66 -3.96 31.06
N GLU A 469 14.54 -2.96 31.26
CA GLU A 469 14.21 -1.77 32.06
C GLU A 469 13.41 -0.73 31.24
N ALA A 470 13.48 -0.79 29.91
CA ALA A 470 12.74 0.10 29.02
C ALA A 470 11.23 -0.24 28.95
N ALA A 471 10.39 0.79 28.93
CA ALA A 471 8.95 0.65 28.71
C ALA A 471 8.65 0.21 27.27
N PHE A 472 7.87 -0.86 27.09
CA PHE A 472 7.53 -1.37 25.77
C PHE A 472 6.65 -0.42 24.95
N PHE A 473 6.91 -0.36 23.65
CA PHE A 473 6.02 0.18 22.63
C PHE A 473 6.15 -0.67 21.37
N GLU A 474 5.03 -1.08 20.76
CA GLU A 474 5.05 -1.98 19.60
C GLU A 474 5.51 -1.34 18.27
N GLY A 475 5.82 -0.04 18.27
CA GLY A 475 6.09 0.74 17.07
C GLY A 475 4.81 1.26 16.42
N HIS A 476 4.88 2.42 15.76
CA HIS A 476 3.68 3.14 15.29
C HIS A 476 2.84 2.33 14.30
N PHE A 477 3.48 1.55 13.43
CA PHE A 477 2.82 0.75 12.40
C PHE A 477 2.00 -0.42 12.99
N LEU A 478 2.59 -1.21 13.89
CA LEU A 478 1.86 -2.28 14.57
C LEU A 478 0.75 -1.73 15.47
N LYS A 479 0.98 -0.59 16.14
CA LYS A 479 -0.07 0.07 16.94
C LYS A 479 -1.31 0.36 16.08
N VAL A 480 -1.12 0.98 14.91
CA VAL A 480 -2.24 1.30 14.00
C VAL A 480 -2.91 0.04 13.46
N LEU A 481 -2.16 -0.97 13.02
CA LEU A 481 -2.73 -2.23 12.54
C LEU A 481 -3.52 -2.97 13.63
N PHE A 482 -3.04 -2.99 14.86
CA PHE A 482 -3.74 -3.59 16.00
C PHE A 482 -4.98 -2.77 16.42
N ASP A 483 -4.95 -1.45 16.27
CA ASP A 483 -6.10 -0.58 16.51
C ASP A 483 -7.18 -0.76 15.43
N ARG A 484 -6.81 -0.93 14.16
CA ARG A 484 -7.76 -1.33 13.09
C ARG A 484 -8.28 -2.75 13.31
N MET A 485 -7.43 -3.71 13.69
CA MET A 485 -7.84 -5.10 13.92
C MET A 485 -8.81 -5.20 15.12
N GLY A 486 -8.59 -4.41 16.17
CA GLY A 486 -9.53 -4.26 17.29
C GLY A 486 -10.90 -3.68 16.91
N ARG A 487 -11.05 -3.14 15.70
CA ARG A 487 -12.31 -2.58 15.14
C ARG A 487 -12.88 -3.40 13.97
N ILE A 488 -12.42 -4.63 13.76
CA ILE A 488 -12.85 -5.49 12.62
C ILE A 488 -14.38 -5.70 12.54
N LEU A 489 -15.10 -5.62 13.66
CA LEU A 489 -16.57 -5.77 13.72
C LEU A 489 -17.34 -4.45 13.45
N ASP A 490 -16.64 -3.32 13.37
CA ASP A 490 -17.20 -1.96 13.37
C ASP A 490 -16.68 -1.08 12.21
N GLN A 491 -15.94 -1.66 11.25
CA GLN A 491 -15.39 -0.96 10.08
C GLN A 491 -15.71 -1.73 8.78
N PRO A 492 -15.65 -1.08 7.60
CA PRO A 492 -16.09 -1.69 6.35
C PRO A 492 -15.27 -2.93 5.93
N TYR A 493 -15.97 -3.87 5.28
CA TYR A 493 -15.43 -5.12 4.74
C TYR A 493 -14.14 -4.93 3.92
N ASP A 494 -14.13 -4.00 2.95
CA ASP A 494 -12.97 -3.70 2.10
C ASP A 494 -11.72 -3.35 2.94
N VAL A 495 -11.89 -2.61 4.05
CA VAL A 495 -10.78 -2.23 4.93
C VAL A 495 -10.32 -3.41 5.79
N ASN A 496 -11.25 -4.23 6.28
CA ASN A 496 -10.92 -5.45 7.02
C ASN A 496 -9.99 -6.37 6.20
N LEU A 497 -10.24 -6.51 4.91
CA LEU A 497 -9.39 -7.30 4.00
C LEU A 497 -7.99 -6.70 3.80
N GLN A 498 -7.85 -5.37 3.71
CA GLN A 498 -6.52 -4.76 3.60
C GLN A 498 -5.73 -4.88 4.91
N VAL A 499 -6.37 -4.65 6.07
CA VAL A 499 -5.74 -4.77 7.39
C VAL A 499 -5.26 -6.20 7.64
N THR A 500 -6.10 -7.20 7.33
CA THR A 500 -5.75 -8.61 7.47
C THR A 500 -4.68 -9.05 6.45
N SER A 501 -4.75 -8.62 5.18
CA SER A 501 -3.68 -8.87 4.19
C SER A 501 -2.30 -8.34 4.65
N VAL A 502 -2.25 -7.14 5.24
CA VAL A 502 -0.99 -6.60 5.79
C VAL A 502 -0.50 -7.43 6.98
N LEU A 503 -1.39 -7.84 7.89
CA LEU A 503 -1.02 -8.66 9.06
C LEU A 503 -0.60 -10.10 8.69
N SER A 504 -1.27 -10.75 7.75
CA SER A 504 -0.87 -12.06 7.19
C SER A 504 0.51 -11.96 6.54
N ARG A 505 0.78 -10.88 5.82
CA ARG A 505 2.09 -10.62 5.19
C ARG A 505 3.22 -10.36 6.19
N LEU A 506 2.96 -9.61 7.27
CA LEU A 506 3.93 -9.47 8.37
C LEU A 506 4.20 -10.83 9.06
N SER A 507 3.16 -11.66 9.20
CA SER A 507 3.25 -12.99 9.80
C SER A 507 4.05 -13.99 8.95
N LEU A 508 4.08 -13.81 7.62
CA LEU A 508 4.81 -14.65 6.67
C LEU A 508 6.34 -14.49 6.70
N PHE A 509 6.90 -13.41 7.28
CA PHE A 509 8.35 -13.27 7.32
C PHE A 509 9.04 -14.34 8.19
N PRO A 510 10.16 -14.94 7.74
CA PRO A 510 10.90 -15.98 8.45
C PRO A 510 11.83 -15.40 9.53
N HIS A 511 11.28 -14.63 10.48
CA HIS A 511 12.00 -14.00 11.58
C HIS A 511 11.43 -14.47 12.95
N PRO A 512 12.26 -14.82 13.96
CA PRO A 512 11.76 -15.35 15.22
C PRO A 512 10.91 -14.35 16.01
N HIS A 513 11.32 -13.07 16.11
CA HIS A 513 10.56 -12.08 16.89
C HIS A 513 9.19 -11.72 16.26
N THR A 514 9.01 -11.88 14.94
CA THR A 514 7.67 -11.73 14.33
C THR A 514 6.84 -13.00 14.45
N HIS A 515 7.46 -14.18 14.51
CA HIS A 515 6.77 -15.42 14.83
C HIS A 515 6.22 -15.39 16.27
N GLU A 516 7.05 -15.01 17.25
CA GLU A 516 6.64 -14.88 18.64
C GLU A 516 5.50 -13.84 18.80
N TYR A 517 5.71 -12.60 18.36
CA TYR A 517 4.77 -11.50 18.63
C TYR A 517 3.45 -11.56 17.83
N LEU A 518 3.42 -12.23 16.68
CA LEU A 518 2.23 -12.31 15.82
C LEU A 518 1.53 -13.68 15.80
N LEU A 519 2.26 -14.78 16.07
CA LEU A 519 1.76 -16.14 15.84
C LEU A 519 1.88 -17.08 17.06
N ASP A 520 2.54 -16.68 18.14
CA ASP A 520 2.54 -17.47 19.38
C ASP A 520 1.42 -17.00 20.35
N PRO A 521 0.38 -17.81 20.59
CA PRO A 521 -0.69 -17.50 21.54
C PRO A 521 -0.28 -17.71 23.00
N TYR A 522 0.90 -18.27 23.27
CA TYR A 522 1.40 -18.61 24.62
C TYR A 522 2.45 -17.62 25.14
N VAL A 523 2.63 -16.47 24.48
CA VAL A 523 3.49 -15.38 24.98
C VAL A 523 2.92 -14.84 26.30
N ASN A 524 3.69 -14.99 27.39
CA ASN A 524 3.41 -14.35 28.67
C ASN A 524 3.58 -12.83 28.52
N LEU A 525 2.50 -12.11 28.18
CA LEU A 525 2.53 -10.67 27.97
C LEU A 525 2.69 -9.90 29.29
N ALA A 526 3.56 -8.89 29.29
CA ALA A 526 3.67 -7.92 30.37
C ALA A 526 2.39 -7.07 30.50
N SER A 527 2.14 -6.54 31.71
CA SER A 527 0.94 -5.73 31.99
C SER A 527 0.81 -4.55 31.02
N GLY A 528 -0.37 -4.41 30.41
CA GLY A 528 -0.66 -3.38 29.40
C GLY A 528 -0.15 -3.66 27.98
N CYS A 529 0.67 -4.69 27.77
CA CYS A 529 1.13 -5.11 26.45
C CYS A 529 0.07 -5.95 25.71
N ARG A 530 0.19 -6.05 24.39
CA ARG A 530 -0.71 -6.83 23.52
C ARG A 530 0.08 -7.60 22.46
N SER A 531 -0.48 -8.69 21.96
CA SER A 531 -0.01 -9.41 20.77
C SER A 531 -1.13 -9.45 19.73
N LEU A 532 -0.83 -9.90 18.50
CA LEU A 532 -1.89 -10.10 17.51
C LEU A 532 -2.96 -11.08 18.04
N PHE A 533 -2.54 -12.14 18.73
CA PHE A 533 -3.46 -13.09 19.34
C PHE A 533 -4.33 -12.45 20.43
N SER A 534 -3.77 -11.67 21.36
CA SER A 534 -4.57 -11.07 22.43
C SER A 534 -5.55 -9.98 21.95
N VAL A 535 -5.22 -9.29 20.85
CA VAL A 535 -6.18 -8.41 20.13
C VAL A 535 -7.35 -9.22 19.57
N ILE A 536 -7.09 -10.36 18.93
CA ILE A 536 -8.14 -11.22 18.36
C ILE A 536 -9.01 -11.83 19.47
N VAL A 537 -8.41 -12.29 20.59
CA VAL A 537 -9.14 -12.77 21.78
C VAL A 537 -10.10 -11.70 22.30
N ARG A 538 -9.67 -10.44 22.39
CA ARG A 538 -10.52 -9.32 22.84
C ARG A 538 -11.69 -9.06 21.87
N VAL A 539 -11.45 -9.11 20.56
CA VAL A 539 -12.49 -8.99 19.52
C VAL A 539 -13.51 -10.12 19.64
N VAL A 540 -13.07 -11.36 19.87
CA VAL A 540 -13.96 -12.51 20.08
C VAL A 540 -14.81 -12.35 21.35
N GLY A 541 -14.23 -11.86 22.45
CA GLY A 541 -14.98 -11.62 23.70
C GLY A 541 -16.13 -10.62 23.51
N ASP A 542 -15.88 -9.52 22.78
CA ASP A 542 -16.92 -8.57 22.39
C ASP A 542 -17.95 -9.19 21.44
N LEU A 543 -17.50 -9.93 20.42
CA LEU A 543 -18.37 -10.67 19.49
C LEU A 543 -19.36 -11.59 20.23
N MET A 544 -18.90 -12.36 21.22
CA MET A 544 -19.76 -13.26 22.01
C MET A 544 -20.90 -12.50 22.73
N VAL A 545 -20.61 -11.30 23.27
CA VAL A 545 -21.61 -10.43 23.91
C VAL A 545 -22.57 -9.81 22.88
N ARG A 546 -22.09 -9.51 21.66
CA ARG A 546 -22.91 -8.95 20.58
C ARG A 546 -23.83 -10.00 19.93
N ILE A 547 -23.36 -11.23 19.72
CA ILE A 547 -24.15 -12.35 19.13
C ILE A 547 -25.46 -12.56 19.90
N GLN A 548 -25.41 -12.57 21.23
CA GLN A 548 -26.58 -12.75 22.10
C GLN A 548 -27.69 -11.71 21.89
N ARG A 549 -27.39 -10.58 21.24
CA ARG A 549 -28.33 -9.49 20.98
C ARG A 549 -28.92 -9.53 19.57
N ILE A 550 -28.40 -10.39 18.67
CA ILE A 550 -28.79 -10.44 17.25
C ILE A 550 -29.69 -11.66 17.01
N GLN A 551 -30.99 -11.42 16.79
CA GLN A 551 -31.93 -12.46 16.37
C GLN A 551 -31.54 -13.03 15.00
N ASP A 552 -31.64 -14.35 14.85
CA ASP A 552 -31.28 -15.12 13.65
C ASP A 552 -29.83 -14.89 13.16
N PHE A 553 -28.88 -14.72 14.09
CA PHE A 553 -27.47 -14.44 13.78
C PHE A 553 -26.85 -15.41 12.77
N THR A 554 -26.82 -16.73 13.04
CA THR A 554 -26.16 -17.70 12.14
C THR A 554 -26.83 -17.79 10.75
N PRO A 555 -28.18 -17.81 10.62
CA PRO A 555 -28.84 -17.64 9.32
C PRO A 555 -28.47 -16.36 8.56
N LYS A 556 -28.40 -15.21 9.26
CA LYS A 556 -27.99 -13.92 8.66
C LYS A 556 -26.53 -13.94 8.21
N LEU A 557 -25.63 -14.52 9.02
CA LEU A 557 -24.20 -14.67 8.71
C LEU A 557 -24.00 -15.54 7.45
N LEU A 558 -24.71 -16.67 7.35
CA LEU A 558 -24.71 -17.54 6.18
C LEU A 558 -25.22 -16.83 4.92
N LEU A 559 -26.29 -16.03 5.04
CA LEU A 559 -26.83 -15.21 3.95
C LEU A 559 -25.79 -14.17 3.46
N VAL A 560 -25.15 -13.44 4.38
CA VAL A 560 -24.12 -12.45 4.03
C VAL A 560 -22.92 -13.12 3.34
N ARG A 561 -22.42 -14.24 3.87
CA ARG A 561 -21.32 -14.98 3.23
C ARG A 561 -21.67 -15.46 1.81
N LYS A 562 -22.88 -15.95 1.58
CA LYS A 562 -23.33 -16.34 0.23
C LYS A 562 -23.40 -15.16 -0.74
N ARG A 563 -23.81 -13.96 -0.27
CA ARG A 563 -23.80 -12.74 -1.09
C ARG A 563 -22.37 -12.33 -1.46
N LEU A 564 -21.45 -12.29 -0.49
CA LEU A 564 -20.03 -12.00 -0.74
C LEU A 564 -19.38 -12.99 -1.73
N LEU A 565 -19.77 -14.27 -1.67
CA LEU A 565 -19.31 -15.31 -2.60
C LEU A 565 -20.05 -15.30 -3.97
N GLY A 566 -21.00 -14.38 -4.19
CA GLY A 566 -21.80 -14.30 -5.42
C GLY A 566 -22.77 -15.47 -5.64
N LEU A 567 -23.08 -16.25 -4.60
CA LEU A 567 -23.94 -17.44 -4.65
C LEU A 567 -25.43 -17.10 -4.49
N GLU A 568 -25.74 -16.00 -3.81
CA GLU A 568 -27.08 -15.42 -3.71
C GLU A 568 -27.04 -13.94 -4.10
N PRO A 569 -28.06 -13.43 -4.82
CA PRO A 569 -28.06 -12.04 -5.29
C PRO A 569 -28.22 -11.03 -4.14
N GLU A 570 -27.95 -9.76 -4.45
CA GLU A 570 -28.31 -8.63 -3.59
C GLU A 570 -29.82 -8.64 -3.30
N GLY A 571 -30.18 -9.08 -2.11
CA GLY A 571 -31.55 -9.10 -1.60
C GLY A 571 -31.84 -7.91 -0.67
N PRO A 572 -32.89 -7.99 0.17
CA PRO A 572 -33.15 -6.94 1.17
C PRO A 572 -31.93 -6.72 2.09
N ILE A 573 -31.84 -5.50 2.62
CA ILE A 573 -30.81 -5.09 3.59
C ILE A 573 -30.84 -6.04 4.79
N VAL A 574 -29.68 -6.46 5.26
CA VAL A 574 -29.52 -7.31 6.44
C VAL A 574 -29.06 -6.43 7.61
N ASP A 575 -29.77 -6.47 8.73
CA ASP A 575 -29.37 -5.73 9.93
C ASP A 575 -27.98 -6.19 10.41
N HIS A 576 -27.18 -5.24 10.91
CA HIS A 576 -25.81 -5.49 11.37
C HIS A 576 -24.83 -6.02 10.30
N ILE A 577 -25.07 -5.75 9.01
CA ILE A 577 -24.23 -6.24 7.90
C ILE A 577 -22.72 -6.07 8.12
N THR A 578 -22.24 -4.89 8.55
CA THR A 578 -20.81 -4.62 8.82
C THR A 578 -20.22 -5.55 9.87
N LEU A 579 -20.99 -5.91 10.91
CA LEU A 579 -20.55 -6.86 11.93
C LEU A 579 -20.51 -8.28 11.34
N LEU A 580 -21.51 -8.67 10.55
CA LEU A 580 -21.54 -9.99 9.91
C LEU A 580 -20.39 -10.17 8.90
N GLU A 581 -20.07 -9.12 8.15
CA GLU A 581 -18.89 -9.04 7.27
C GLU A 581 -17.59 -9.11 8.07
N GLY A 582 -17.49 -8.36 9.18
CA GLY A 582 -16.35 -8.40 10.10
C GLY A 582 -16.10 -9.80 10.69
N VAL A 583 -17.17 -10.49 11.10
CA VAL A 583 -17.12 -11.90 11.56
C VAL A 583 -16.65 -12.83 10.44
N ILE A 584 -17.11 -12.62 9.21
CA ILE A 584 -16.70 -13.43 8.06
C ILE A 584 -15.21 -13.28 7.78
N VAL A 585 -14.67 -12.06 7.80
CA VAL A 585 -13.22 -11.83 7.62
C VAL A 585 -12.43 -12.35 8.81
N LEU A 586 -12.94 -12.20 10.05
CA LEU A 586 -12.32 -12.73 11.27
C LEU A 586 -12.17 -14.27 11.22
N GLU A 587 -13.20 -15.00 10.80
CA GLU A 587 -13.16 -16.47 10.65
C GLU A 587 -12.12 -16.91 9.61
N GLU A 588 -12.05 -16.25 8.46
CA GLU A 588 -11.10 -16.59 7.40
C GLU A 588 -9.65 -16.21 7.75
N PHE A 589 -9.44 -15.04 8.39
CA PHE A 589 -8.12 -14.60 8.86
C PHE A 589 -7.56 -15.52 9.96
N CYS A 590 -8.38 -16.02 10.87
CA CYS A 590 -7.93 -17.01 11.87
C CYS A 590 -7.43 -18.31 11.22
N LYS A 591 -8.04 -18.76 10.12
CA LYS A 591 -7.53 -19.91 9.33
C LYS A 591 -6.20 -19.58 8.66
N GLU A 592 -6.07 -18.38 8.09
CA GLU A 592 -4.83 -17.97 7.44
C GLU A 592 -3.65 -17.93 8.42
N LEU A 593 -3.82 -17.29 9.59
CA LEU A 593 -2.80 -17.28 10.64
C LEU A 593 -2.44 -18.70 11.11
N ALA A 594 -3.43 -19.57 11.30
CA ALA A 594 -3.19 -20.97 11.64
C ALA A 594 -2.35 -21.70 10.56
N ALA A 595 -2.68 -21.49 9.28
CA ALA A 595 -1.94 -22.10 8.17
C ALA A 595 -0.51 -21.55 8.05
N ILE A 596 -0.31 -20.25 8.25
CA ILE A 596 1.02 -19.62 8.29
C ILE A 596 1.85 -20.17 9.45
N ALA A 597 1.27 -20.31 10.65
CA ALA A 597 1.95 -20.89 11.81
C ALA A 597 2.36 -22.35 11.57
N PHE A 598 1.46 -23.17 11.02
CA PHE A 598 1.74 -24.56 10.66
C PHE A 598 2.90 -24.69 9.66
N VAL A 599 2.86 -23.90 8.58
CA VAL A 599 3.89 -23.90 7.53
C VAL A 599 5.24 -23.43 8.07
N LYS A 600 5.27 -22.34 8.87
CA LYS A 600 6.50 -21.81 9.49
C LYS A 600 7.16 -22.83 10.40
N TYR A 601 6.36 -23.53 11.22
CA TYR A 601 6.85 -24.59 12.10
C TYR A 601 7.44 -25.77 11.32
N HIS A 602 6.74 -26.28 10.30
CA HIS A 602 7.23 -27.41 9.53
C HIS A 602 8.47 -27.09 8.69
N ALA A 603 8.63 -25.83 8.25
CA ALA A 603 9.84 -25.38 7.61
C ALA A 603 11.03 -25.29 8.57
N SER A 604 10.86 -24.76 9.79
CA SER A 604 11.96 -24.71 10.78
C SER A 604 12.34 -26.07 11.36
N ALA A 605 11.41 -27.04 11.34
CA ALA A 605 11.65 -28.43 11.74
C ALA A 605 12.31 -29.31 10.65
N THR A 606 12.53 -28.79 9.44
CA THR A 606 13.12 -29.53 8.31
C THR A 606 14.49 -28.93 7.95
N PRO A 607 15.62 -29.62 8.25
CA PRO A 607 16.97 -29.08 8.07
C PRO A 607 17.50 -29.19 6.63
#